data_AF-A0A6G2DY15-F1
#
_entry.id   AF-A0A6G2DY15-F1
#
_cell.length_a   1.000
_cell.length_b   1.000
_cell.length_c   1.000
_cell.angle_alpha   90.00
_cell.angle_beta   90.00
_cell.angle_gamma   90.00
#
_symmetry.space_group_name_H-M   'P 1'
#
loop_
_entity.id
_entity.type
_entity.pdbx_description
1 polymer ?
#
loop_
_entity_poly.entity_id
_entity_poly.type
_entity_poly.pdbx_seq_one_letter_code
_entity_poly.pdbx_strand_id
1 'polypeptide(L)'
;ITVDVGSLCWAWFEEAYQIETEDKFSTVVDSIRGSLDVPDFFKQITVTFNPWNERHWLKRVFFDEETRRADTFATTNTYKCN
;
A
#
# COMPACT_ATOMS: atom_id res chain seq x y z
N ILE A 1 -4.49 9.07 -11.21
CA ILE A 1 -5.98 8.99 -11.28
C ILE A 1 -6.51 10.37 -10.93
N THR A 2 -7.42 10.96 -11.69
CA THR A 2 -7.95 12.31 -11.44
C THR A 2 -9.46 12.26 -11.28
N VAL A 3 -9.99 12.98 -10.29
CA VAL A 3 -11.43 13.11 -10.04
C VAL A 3 -11.85 14.56 -10.26
N ASP A 4 -13.02 14.78 -10.86
CA ASP A 4 -13.48 16.13 -11.21
C ASP A 4 -13.96 16.95 -10.00
N VAL A 5 -14.35 16.27 -8.91
CA VAL A 5 -14.78 16.89 -7.64
C VAL A 5 -14.17 16.11 -6.47
N GLY A 6 -13.41 16.80 -5.63
CA GLY A 6 -12.80 16.22 -4.41
C GLY A 6 -11.37 15.70 -4.62
N SER A 7 -10.88 14.90 -3.66
CA SER A 7 -9.56 14.27 -3.70
C SER A 7 -9.66 12.84 -3.17
N LEU A 8 -8.90 11.92 -3.78
CA LEU A 8 -8.79 10.55 -3.28
C LEU A 8 -7.93 10.54 -2.00
N CYS A 9 -8.55 10.19 -0.89
CA CYS A 9 -7.90 10.05 0.42
C CYS A 9 -7.62 8.60 0.82
N TRP A 10 -8.19 7.62 0.12
CA TRP A 10 -8.01 6.21 0.42
C TRP A 10 -7.94 5.36 -0.85
N ALA A 11 -7.08 4.34 -0.84
CA ALA A 11 -7.09 3.28 -1.82
C ALA A 11 -6.83 1.92 -1.16
N TRP A 12 -7.51 0.90 -1.66
CA TRP A 12 -7.36 -0.47 -1.20
C TRP A 12 -6.94 -1.37 -2.36
N PHE A 13 -5.79 -2.02 -2.20
CA PHE A 13 -5.26 -3.01 -3.13
C PHE A 13 -5.53 -4.40 -2.58
N GLU A 14 -6.53 -5.06 -3.16
CA GLU A 14 -6.81 -6.47 -2.94
C GLU A 14 -5.94 -7.33 -3.86
N GLU A 15 -5.63 -8.55 -3.41
CA GLU A 15 -4.77 -9.50 -4.13
C GLU A 15 -3.45 -8.88 -4.63
N ALA A 16 -2.81 -8.03 -3.82
CA ALA A 16 -1.64 -7.25 -4.25
C ALA A 16 -0.44 -8.10 -4.70
N TYR A 17 -0.45 -9.41 -4.42
CA TYR A 17 0.52 -10.36 -4.96
C TYR A 17 0.50 -10.46 -6.49
N GLN A 18 -0.62 -10.16 -7.14
CA GLN A 18 -0.72 -10.15 -8.61
C GLN A 18 -0.03 -8.93 -9.26
N ILE A 19 0.30 -7.90 -8.46
CA ILE A 19 1.07 -6.78 -8.95
C ILE A 19 2.52 -7.23 -9.08
N GLU A 20 2.97 -7.43 -10.31
CA GLU A 20 4.26 -8.08 -10.60
C GLU A 20 5.48 -7.32 -10.08
N THR A 21 5.39 -5.98 -9.94
CA THR A 21 6.52 -5.14 -9.54
C THR A 21 6.12 -4.02 -8.59
N GLU A 22 7.06 -3.65 -7.71
CA GLU A 22 6.92 -2.49 -6.82
C GLU A 22 6.69 -1.19 -7.59
N ASP A 23 7.32 -1.01 -8.76
CA ASP A 23 7.21 0.20 -9.57
C ASP A 23 5.79 0.42 -10.09
N LYS A 24 5.09 -0.66 -10.48
CA LYS A 24 3.68 -0.59 -10.89
C LYS A 24 2.81 -0.13 -9.72
N PHE A 25 3.02 -0.67 -8.54
CA PHE A 25 2.33 -0.25 -7.32
C PHE A 25 2.61 1.24 -7.01
N SER A 26 3.88 1.63 -7.03
CA SER A 26 4.33 2.99 -6.72
C SER A 26 3.76 4.02 -7.68
N THR A 27 3.69 3.70 -8.97
CA THR A 27 3.07 4.55 -9.99
C THR A 27 1.62 4.85 -9.66
N VAL A 28 0.85 3.84 -9.22
CA VAL A 28 -0.56 4.04 -8.85
C VAL A 28 -0.66 4.90 -7.59
N VAL A 29 0.12 4.57 -6.54
CA VAL A 29 0.15 5.34 -5.28
C VAL A 29 0.51 6.80 -5.53
N ASP A 30 1.52 7.07 -6.35
CA ASP A 30 1.96 8.42 -6.69
C ASP A 30 0.93 9.16 -7.54
N SER A 31 0.22 8.46 -8.42
CA SER A 31 -0.89 9.04 -9.19
C SER A 31 -2.10 9.44 -8.33
N ILE A 32 -2.21 8.88 -7.12
CA ILE A 32 -3.22 9.23 -6.11
C ILE A 32 -2.67 10.32 -5.18
N ARG A 33 -1.34 10.49 -5.13
CA ARG A 33 -0.63 11.42 -4.26
C ARG A 33 -0.73 12.87 -4.76
N GLY A 34 -1.91 13.46 -4.67
CA GLY A 34 -2.11 14.92 -4.67
C GLY A 34 -1.88 15.54 -3.29
N SER A 35 -1.46 16.81 -3.24
CA SER A 35 -1.41 17.61 -2.01
C SER A 35 -2.72 18.41 -1.85
N LEU A 36 -3.19 18.52 -0.62
CA LEU A 36 -4.29 19.39 -0.23
C LEU A 36 -3.86 20.14 1.03
N ASP A 37 -3.94 21.47 1.01
CA ASP A 37 -3.52 22.31 2.13
C ASP A 37 -4.62 22.34 3.22
N VAL A 38 -4.72 21.24 3.97
CA VAL A 38 -5.65 21.09 5.09
C VAL A 38 -4.88 20.53 6.29
N PRO A 39 -5.02 21.12 7.50
CA PRO A 39 -4.24 20.72 8.68
C PRO A 39 -4.31 19.23 9.04
N ASP A 40 -5.42 18.57 8.72
CA ASP A 40 -5.68 17.16 9.05
C ASP A 40 -5.77 16.26 7.80
N PHE A 41 -5.12 16.67 6.71
CA PHE A 41 -5.15 15.89 5.47
C PHE A 41 -4.37 14.58 5.61
N PHE A 42 -5.07 13.46 5.55
CA PHE A 42 -4.49 12.12 5.62
C PHE A 42 -4.82 11.29 4.38
N LYS A 43 -3.84 10.49 3.94
CA LYS A 43 -4.04 9.47 2.91
C LYS A 43 -3.71 8.09 3.44
N GLN A 44 -4.59 7.15 3.19
CA GLN A 44 -4.38 5.77 3.56
C GLN A 44 -4.30 4.87 2.34
N ILE A 45 -3.29 4.01 2.30
CA ILE A 45 -3.22 2.90 1.36
C ILE A 45 -3.36 1.62 2.19
N THR A 46 -4.34 0.80 1.85
CA THR A 46 -4.54 -0.52 2.46
C THR A 46 -4.14 -1.58 1.45
N VAL A 47 -3.36 -2.57 1.88
CA VAL A 47 -2.84 -3.63 1.01
C VAL A 47 -3.16 -4.97 1.66
N THR A 48 -3.86 -5.84 0.93
CA THR A 48 -4.17 -7.21 1.38
C THR A 48 -3.68 -8.21 0.35
N PHE A 49 -3.03 -9.29 0.80
CA PHE A 49 -2.48 -10.31 -0.08
C PHE A 49 -2.19 -11.62 0.66
N ASN A 50 -2.08 -12.70 -0.11
CA ASN A 50 -1.62 -14.00 0.38
C ASN A 50 -0.09 -14.13 0.16
N PRO A 51 0.71 -14.45 1.20
CA PRO A 51 2.17 -14.50 1.11
C PRO A 51 2.63 -15.86 0.53
N TRP A 52 2.75 -15.96 -0.79
CA TRP A 52 3.15 -17.21 -1.45
C TRP A 52 4.67 -17.40 -1.57
N ASN A 53 5.44 -16.32 -1.64
CA ASN A 53 6.88 -16.35 -1.90
C ASN A 53 7.61 -15.23 -1.14
N GLU A 54 8.69 -15.59 -0.42
CA GLU A 54 9.52 -14.65 0.32
C GLU A 54 10.29 -13.66 -0.59
N ARG A 55 10.57 -14.04 -1.83
CA ARG A 55 11.30 -13.18 -2.78
C ARG A 55 10.41 -12.13 -3.43
N HIS A 56 9.12 -12.13 -3.11
CA HIS A 56 8.18 -11.15 -3.64
C HIS A 56 8.45 -9.76 -3.05
N TRP A 57 8.35 -8.73 -3.89
CA TRP A 57 8.68 -7.35 -3.50
C TRP A 57 7.88 -6.85 -2.30
N LEU A 58 6.63 -7.32 -2.13
CA LEU A 58 5.77 -6.98 -0.98
C LEU A 58 6.45 -7.23 0.37
N LYS A 59 7.21 -8.32 0.52
CA LYS A 59 7.91 -8.63 1.77
C LYS A 59 8.99 -7.58 2.06
N ARG A 60 9.84 -7.30 1.07
CA ARG A 60 10.89 -6.28 1.14
C ARG A 60 10.30 -4.90 1.50
N VAL A 61 9.21 -4.52 0.87
CA VAL A 61 8.64 -3.16 0.97
C VAL A 61 7.88 -2.93 2.27
N PHE A 62 7.19 -3.95 2.80
CA PHE A 62 6.27 -3.77 3.92
C PHE A 62 6.65 -4.51 5.21
N PHE A 63 7.54 -5.51 5.15
CA PHE A 63 7.83 -6.39 6.30
C PHE A 63 9.31 -6.41 6.70
N ASP A 64 10.24 -6.27 5.76
CA ASP A 64 11.67 -6.33 6.05
C ASP A 64 12.18 -5.06 6.72
N GLU A 65 12.78 -5.19 7.91
CA GLU A 65 13.16 -4.05 8.77
C GLU A 65 14.02 -3.00 8.06
N GLU A 66 15.01 -3.43 7.28
CA GLU A 66 15.96 -2.56 6.58
C GLU A 66 15.35 -1.80 5.40
N THR A 67 14.31 -2.35 4.78
CA THR A 67 13.75 -1.85 3.51
C THR A 67 12.29 -1.41 3.60
N ARG A 68 11.66 -1.58 4.78
CA ARG A 68 10.27 -1.23 4.99
C ARG A 68 10.06 0.26 4.77
N ARG A 69 8.99 0.61 4.05
CA ARG A 69 8.58 1.99 3.87
C ARG A 69 8.26 2.65 5.22
N ALA A 70 8.58 3.93 5.33
CA ALA A 70 8.14 4.76 6.44
C ALA A 70 6.61 4.76 6.55
N ASP A 71 6.09 5.05 7.75
CA ASP A 71 4.66 5.16 8.02
C ASP A 71 3.83 3.91 7.65
N THR A 72 4.48 2.74 7.62
CA THR A 72 3.84 1.46 7.34
C THR A 72 3.44 0.76 8.63
N PHE A 73 2.15 0.48 8.78
CA PHE A 73 1.64 -0.52 9.71
C PHE A 73 1.42 -1.85 8.96
N ALA A 74 2.21 -2.87 9.28
CA ALA A 74 2.10 -4.19 8.69
C ALA A 74 1.82 -5.23 9.79
N THR A 75 0.82 -6.08 9.56
CA THR A 75 0.46 -7.19 10.45
C THR A 75 0.20 -8.44 9.62
N THR A 76 0.34 -9.62 10.23
CA THR A 76 -0.01 -10.89 9.63
C THR A 76 -1.07 -11.58 10.47
N ASN A 77 -2.16 -11.99 9.81
CA ASN A 77 -3.15 -12.86 10.43
C ASN A 77 -2.99 -14.25 9.83
N THR A 78 -2.90 -15.26 10.69
CA THR A 78 -2.94 -16.66 10.24
C THR A 78 -4.20 -17.32 10.76
N TYR A 79 -4.53 -18.51 10.24
CA TYR A 79 -5.64 -19.32 10.76
C TYR A 79 -5.53 -19.64 12.27
N LYS A 80 -4.36 -19.43 12.88
CA LYS A 80 -4.11 -19.61 14.32
C LYS A 80 -4.48 -18.40 15.17
N CYS A 81 -4.87 -17.29 14.56
CA CYS A 81 -5.19 -16.02 15.23
C CYS A 81 -6.70 -15.81 15.44
N ASN A 82 -7.50 -16.88 15.34
CA ASN A 82 -8.95 -16.89 15.57
C ASN A 82 -9.29 -17.57 16.90
#